data_AF-A0A6M1N2W3-F1
#
_entry.id   AF-A0A6M1N2W3-F1
#
_cell.length_a   1.000
_cell.length_b   1.000
_cell.length_c   1.000
_cell.angle_alpha   90.00
_cell.angle_beta   90.00
_cell.angle_gamma   90.00
#
_symmetry.space_group_name_H-M   'P 1'
#
loop_
_entity.id
_entity.type
_entity.pdbx_description
1 polymer ?
#
loop_
_entity_poly.entity_id
_entity_poly.type
_entity_poly.pdbx_seq_one_letter_code
_entity_poly.pdbx_strand_id
1 'polypeptide(L)'
;MTIIGFSAFQILDDPESGWYEISTPSGDPNQPEDQQIDGFTDTNPPLEDECNTANQAEPCQVNLDLSSFSSSTPLEDMTVEQAVDSGAVAIQYAKRPE
;
A
#
# COMPACT_ATOMS: atom_id res chain seq x y z
N MET A 1 -32.92 -5.47 -28.53
CA MET A 1 -31.69 -4.66 -28.37
C MET A 1 -31.93 -3.66 -27.26
N THR A 2 -31.45 -3.95 -26.04
CA THR A 2 -31.42 -3.02 -24.90
C THR A 2 -30.28 -3.42 -23.95
N ILE A 3 -29.13 -2.81 -24.21
CA ILE A 3 -28.09 -2.23 -23.35
C ILE A 3 -27.99 -2.63 -21.84
N ILE A 4 -26.80 -3.20 -21.54
CA ILE A 4 -25.80 -2.87 -20.49
C ILE A 4 -26.19 -2.86 -19.00
N GLY A 5 -25.50 -3.75 -18.28
CA GLY A 5 -24.60 -3.32 -17.20
C GLY A 5 -25.04 -3.57 -15.78
N PHE A 6 -24.03 -3.58 -14.89
CA PHE A 6 -24.11 -3.59 -13.43
C PHE A 6 -24.55 -4.97 -12.90
N SER A 7 -23.69 -5.75 -12.24
CA SER A 7 -23.02 -5.35 -11.01
C SER A 7 -21.77 -6.21 -10.79
N ALA A 8 -20.60 -5.60 -10.92
CA ALA A 8 -19.44 -5.97 -10.11
C ALA A 8 -19.16 -4.78 -9.21
N PHE A 9 -20.05 -4.54 -8.24
CA PHE A 9 -19.65 -3.77 -7.06
C PHE A 9 -18.70 -4.70 -6.29
N GLN A 10 -17.43 -4.71 -6.68
CA GLN A 10 -16.39 -4.94 -5.69
C GLN A 10 -16.57 -3.79 -4.72
N ILE A 11 -16.97 -4.11 -3.50
CA ILE A 11 -16.88 -3.19 -2.38
C ILE A 11 -15.38 -2.94 -2.26
N LEU A 12 -14.88 -1.93 -2.96
CA LEU A 12 -13.61 -1.30 -2.64
C LEU A 12 -13.92 -0.68 -1.29
N ASP A 13 -13.51 -1.34 -0.20
CA ASP A 13 -13.42 -0.65 1.09
C ASP A 13 -12.63 0.64 0.81
N ASP A 14 -13.18 1.79 1.22
CA ASP A 14 -12.50 3.05 1.05
C ASP A 14 -11.10 2.90 1.67
N PRO A 15 -10.03 3.26 0.94
CA PRO A 15 -8.69 3.01 1.42
C PRO A 15 -8.48 3.79 2.74
N GLU A 16 -8.17 3.07 3.81
CA GLU A 16 -8.06 3.60 5.17
C GLU A 16 -6.60 3.93 5.52
N SER A 17 -6.38 4.97 6.32
CA SER A 17 -5.02 5.27 6.82
C SER A 17 -4.53 4.17 7.77
N GLY A 18 -3.33 3.65 7.55
CA GLY A 18 -2.80 2.55 8.35
C GLY A 18 -1.59 1.89 7.72
N TRP A 19 -1.31 0.67 8.13
CA TRP A 19 -0.18 -0.14 7.67
C TRP A 19 -0.60 -1.01 6.49
N TYR A 20 0.21 -0.95 5.44
CA TYR A 20 0.05 -1.70 4.22
C TYR A 20 1.26 -2.59 4.00
N GLU A 21 1.04 -3.84 3.58
CA GLU A 21 2.11 -4.72 3.13
C GLU A 21 2.67 -4.20 1.81
N ILE A 22 3.99 -4.22 1.68
CA ILE A 22 4.67 -3.86 0.44
C ILE A 22 5.62 -4.97 -0.01
N SER A 23 5.69 -5.15 -1.32
CA SER A 23 6.64 -6.04 -1.97
C SER A 23 7.48 -5.29 -2.99
N THR A 24 8.66 -5.83 -3.27
CA THR A 24 9.62 -5.26 -4.23
C THR A 24 9.92 -6.32 -5.28
N PRO A 25 8.98 -6.61 -6.20
CA PRO A 25 9.07 -7.78 -7.09
C PRO A 25 10.28 -7.74 -8.03
N SER A 26 10.74 -6.55 -8.42
CA SER A 26 11.96 -6.37 -9.20
C SER A 26 12.45 -4.92 -9.08
N GLY A 27 13.27 -4.61 -8.08
CA GLY A 27 13.76 -3.24 -7.89
C GLY A 27 14.65 -3.04 -6.66
N ASP A 28 15.03 -1.79 -6.41
CA ASP A 28 15.68 -1.39 -5.17
C ASP A 28 14.59 -1.20 -4.10
N PRO A 29 14.60 -2.04 -3.05
CA PRO A 29 13.59 -1.98 -2.01
C PRO A 29 13.60 -0.69 -1.19
N ASN A 30 14.61 0.18 -1.35
CA ASN A 30 14.65 1.50 -0.75
C ASN A 30 14.02 2.59 -1.63
N GLN A 31 13.60 2.28 -2.86
CA GLN A 31 13.00 3.22 -3.80
C GLN A 31 11.46 3.07 -3.78
N PRO A 32 10.70 4.12 -3.43
CA PRO A 32 9.23 4.07 -3.41
C PRO A 32 8.58 3.73 -4.76
N GLU A 33 9.27 3.99 -5.88
CA GLU A 33 8.84 3.63 -7.24
C GLU A 33 8.89 2.11 -7.49
N ASP A 34 9.72 1.39 -6.74
CA ASP A 34 9.91 -0.07 -6.84
C ASP A 34 9.12 -0.86 -5.77
N GLN A 35 8.47 -0.16 -4.84
CA GLN A 35 7.68 -0.73 -3.75
C GLN A 35 6.20 -0.79 -4.17
N GLN A 36 5.71 -2.00 -4.45
CA GLN A 36 4.30 -2.27 -4.72
C GLN A 36 3.53 -2.38 -3.41
N ILE A 37 2.36 -1.76 -3.31
CA ILE A 37 1.43 -1.94 -2.19
C ILE A 37 0.61 -3.20 -2.47
N ASP A 38 0.64 -4.17 -1.56
CA ASP A 38 -0.05 -5.45 -1.74
C ASP A 38 -1.41 -5.51 -1.03
N GLY A 39 -1.54 -4.85 0.13
CA GLY A 39 -2.79 -4.89 0.89
C GLY A 39 -2.75 -4.22 2.26
N PHE A 40 -3.92 -3.82 2.75
CA PHE A 40 -4.07 -3.30 4.11
C PHE A 40 -3.82 -4.39 5.15
N THR A 41 -3.02 -4.08 6.16
CA THR A 41 -2.74 -4.97 7.28
C THR A 41 -3.55 -4.58 8.52
N ASP A 42 -3.26 -3.40 9.08
CA ASP A 42 -3.85 -2.93 10.35
C ASP A 42 -3.65 -1.42 10.50
N THR A 43 -4.41 -0.76 11.39
CA THR A 43 -4.15 0.63 11.79
C THR A 43 -3.06 0.74 12.86
N ASN A 44 -2.81 -0.36 13.58
CA ASN A 44 -1.83 -0.39 14.66
C ASN A 44 -0.41 -0.68 14.13
N PRO A 45 0.63 -0.03 14.69
CA PRO A 45 2.00 -0.34 14.33
C PRO A 45 2.35 -1.80 14.57
N PRO A 46 3.07 -2.45 13.65
CA PRO A 46 3.60 -3.78 13.89
C PRO A 46 4.54 -3.74 15.10
N LEU A 47 4.62 -4.87 15.80
CA LEU A 47 5.33 -4.99 17.08
C LEU A 47 6.86 -5.03 16.93
N GLU A 48 7.37 -5.19 15.71
CA GLU A 48 8.79 -5.38 15.42
C GLU A 48 9.43 -4.16 14.75
N ASP A 49 10.75 -4.00 14.99
CA ASP A 49 11.57 -2.86 14.58
C ASP A 49 11.55 -2.55 13.06
N GLU A 50 12.04 -1.34 12.73
CA GLU A 50 12.13 -0.76 11.37
C GLU A 50 12.54 -1.80 10.31
N CYS A 51 11.76 -1.87 9.23
CA CYS A 51 12.12 -2.74 8.11
C CYS A 51 13.44 -2.28 7.52
N ASN A 52 14.44 -3.16 7.49
CA ASN A 52 15.60 -2.91 6.66
C ASN A 52 15.24 -3.33 5.24
N THR A 53 14.69 -2.39 4.49
CA THR A 53 14.39 -2.53 3.07
C THR A 53 15.58 -3.10 2.29
N ALA A 54 16.84 -2.88 2.70
CA ALA A 54 18.00 -3.44 2.00
C ALA A 54 18.10 -4.99 2.01
N ASN A 55 17.40 -5.70 2.90
CA ASN A 55 17.32 -7.16 2.88
C ASN A 55 15.97 -7.60 2.29
N GLN A 56 15.97 -7.89 0.98
CA GLN A 56 14.84 -8.39 0.17
C GLN A 56 14.15 -9.68 0.68
N ALA A 57 14.49 -10.18 1.87
CA ALA A 57 14.03 -11.45 2.41
C ALA A 57 12.81 -11.33 3.33
N GLU A 58 12.46 -10.12 3.81
CA GLU A 58 11.39 -9.94 4.78
C GLU A 58 10.26 -9.07 4.20
N PRO A 59 8.99 -9.47 4.36
CA PRO A 59 7.86 -8.63 3.96
C PRO A 59 7.88 -7.34 4.80
N CYS A 60 8.01 -6.20 4.14
CA CYS A 60 7.96 -4.89 4.78
C CYS A 60 6.52 -4.37 4.79
N GLN A 61 6.24 -3.48 5.72
CA GLN A 61 5.02 -2.70 5.79
C GLN A 61 5.35 -1.22 5.76
N VAL A 62 4.44 -0.43 5.19
CA VAL A 62 4.50 1.03 5.17
C VAL A 62 3.24 1.58 5.82
N ASN A 63 3.39 2.59 6.68
CA ASN A 63 2.27 3.34 7.22
C ASN A 63 1.92 4.48 6.26
N LEU A 64 0.72 4.44 5.71
CA LEU A 64 0.20 5.45 4.79
C LEU A 64 -0.90 6.26 5.49
N ASP A 65 -0.73 7.58 5.51
CA ASP A 65 -1.82 8.51 5.80
C ASP A 65 -2.55 8.85 4.49
N LEU A 66 -3.82 8.50 4.45
CA LEU A 66 -4.71 8.66 3.31
C LEU A 66 -5.72 9.80 3.50
N SER A 67 -5.54 10.64 4.53
CA SER A 67 -6.43 11.77 4.83
C SER A 67 -6.59 12.76 3.66
N SER A 68 -5.60 12.82 2.76
CA SER A 68 -5.61 13.65 1.54
C SER A 68 -5.58 12.83 0.25
N PHE A 69 -5.67 11.50 0.34
CA PHE A 69 -5.61 10.62 -0.81
C PHE A 69 -6.86 10.76 -1.68
N SER A 70 -6.65 10.92 -2.98
CA SER A 70 -7.74 11.03 -3.95
C SER A 70 -7.33 10.39 -5.26
N SER A 71 -7.65 9.10 -5.42
CA SER A 71 -7.46 8.37 -6.67
C SER A 71 -8.64 7.48 -7.02
N SER A 72 -8.80 7.20 -8.31
CA SER A 72 -9.77 6.21 -8.82
C SER A 72 -9.18 4.81 -8.95
N THR A 73 -7.85 4.68 -8.81
CA THR A 73 -7.17 3.39 -8.86
C THR A 73 -7.08 2.83 -7.43
N PRO A 74 -7.32 1.53 -7.21
CA PRO A 74 -7.16 0.90 -5.91
C PRO A 74 -5.73 1.06 -5.38
N LEU A 75 -5.57 1.27 -4.07
CA LEU A 75 -4.24 1.48 -3.47
C LEU A 75 -3.33 0.25 -3.64
N GLU A 76 -3.91 -0.96 -3.62
CA GLU A 76 -3.24 -2.25 -3.81
C GLU A 76 -2.73 -2.47 -5.26
N ASP A 77 -3.17 -1.63 -6.20
CA ASP A 77 -2.70 -1.64 -7.59
C ASP A 77 -1.64 -0.55 -7.83
N MET A 78 -1.16 0.12 -6.78
CA MET A 78 -0.20 1.23 -6.86
C MET A 78 1.15 0.92 -6.22
N THR A 79 2.18 1.66 -6.65
CA THR A 79 3.42 1.79 -5.90
C THR A 79 3.28 2.82 -4.78
N VAL A 80 4.20 2.80 -3.81
CA VAL A 80 4.25 3.81 -2.74
C VAL A 80 4.41 5.22 -3.33
N GLU A 81 5.22 5.38 -4.38
CA GLU A 81 5.33 6.66 -5.10
C GLU A 81 3.99 7.12 -5.69
N GLN A 82 3.28 6.24 -6.39
CA GLN A 82 1.99 6.57 -7.01
C GLN A 82 0.92 6.93 -5.97
N ALA A 83 0.94 6.25 -4.82
CA ALA A 83 0.07 6.58 -3.70
C ALA A 83 0.38 7.98 -3.17
N VAL A 84 1.67 8.32 -3.01
CA VAL A 84 2.12 9.64 -2.54
C VAL A 84 1.76 10.74 -3.54
N ASP A 85 1.95 10.51 -4.85
CA ASP A 85 1.52 11.43 -5.91
C ASP A 85 0.00 11.64 -5.93
N SER A 86 -0.77 10.64 -5.48
CA SER A 86 -2.22 10.71 -5.32
C SER A 86 -2.67 11.37 -4.01
N GLY A 87 -1.73 11.86 -3.20
CA GLY A 87 -1.99 12.58 -1.95
C GLY A 87 -1.84 11.76 -0.67
N ALA A 88 -1.37 10.51 -0.75
CA ALA A 88 -0.97 9.75 0.43
C ALA A 88 0.33 10.32 1.03
N VAL A 89 0.57 10.04 2.30
CA VAL A 89 1.86 10.33 2.95
C VAL A 89 2.41 9.04 3.54
N ALA A 90 3.59 8.62 3.09
CA ALA A 90 4.34 7.53 3.71
C ALA A 90 4.99 8.03 5.01
N ILE A 91 4.46 7.59 6.15
CA ILE A 91 4.88 8.05 7.48
C ILE A 91 6.09 7.25 7.98
N GLN A 92 6.00 5.92 7.94
CA GLN A 92 6.98 5.01 8.54
C GLN A 92 7.03 3.68 7.79
N TYR A 93 8.15 2.97 7.91
CA TYR A 93 8.32 1.60 7.41
C TYR A 93 8.67 0.66 8.56
N ALA A 94 8.11 -0.54 8.57
CA ALA A 94 8.32 -1.52 9.64
C ALA A 94 8.26 -2.96 9.11
N LYS A 95 8.85 -3.92 9.83
CA LYS A 95 8.75 -5.34 9.44
C LYS A 95 7.35 -5.87 9.68
N ARG A 96 6.91 -6.82 8.84
CA ARG A 96 5.70 -7.59 9.13
C ARG A 96 5.92 -8.47 10.37
N PRO A 97 4.98 -8.53 11.32
CA PRO A 97 5.05 -9.49 12.42
C PRO A 97 4.97 -10.93 11.88
N GLU A 98 5.88 -11.79 12.32
CA GLU A 98 5.87 -13.25 12.01
C GLU A 98 4.65 -13.99 12.57
#